data_AF-A0AAV4Q027-F1
#
_entry.id   AF-A0AAV4Q027-F1
#
_cell.length_a   1.000
_cell.length_b   1.000
_cell.length_c   1.000
_cell.angle_alpha   90.00
_cell.angle_beta   90.00
_cell.angle_gamma   90.00
#
_symmetry.space_group_name_H-M   'P 1'
#
loop_
_entity.id
_entity.type
_entity.pdbx_description
1 polymer ?
#
loop_
_entity_poly.entity_id
_entity_poly.type
_entity_poly.pdbx_seq_one_letter_code
_entity_poly.pdbx_strand_id
1 'polypeptide(L)'
;MGSAQSNRRVTVVNDDVVGVVQVSEGVARRLRGLPDKQETNSEKGTSEEQPIPETRPPPTYIPFAPPEPYSSTLEQRQKYHEEFKKSEKSWNNRIRELEIQNRQLFETANEKFTATVKDVEENHIKNSFAPVCPDKEQQVAKCYKENAKFPLNCSREVHDFMECVDKIRMTALSK
;
A
#
# COMPACT_ATOMS: atom_id res chain seq x y z
N MET A 1 18.73 -22.67 18.00
CA MET A 1 17.71 -21.72 17.50
C MET A 1 18.20 -21.19 16.15
N GLY A 2 17.70 -21.71 15.04
CA GLY A 2 18.18 -21.39 13.69
C GLY A 2 17.09 -20.72 12.86
N SER A 3 17.35 -19.49 12.40
CA SER A 3 16.47 -18.70 11.55
C SER A 3 16.64 -19.11 10.08
N ALA A 4 15.66 -19.83 9.55
CA ALA A 4 15.58 -20.11 8.12
C ALA A 4 15.03 -18.89 7.36
N GLN A 5 15.91 -18.05 6.80
CA GLN A 5 15.49 -17.03 5.84
C GLN A 5 15.42 -17.64 4.44
N SER A 6 14.18 -17.83 3.97
CA SER A 6 13.83 -18.39 2.67
C SER A 6 13.95 -17.31 1.58
N ASN A 7 15.07 -17.27 0.86
CA ASN A 7 15.24 -16.45 -0.34
C ASN A 7 14.46 -17.06 -1.52
N ARG A 8 13.15 -16.78 -1.62
CA ARG A 8 12.31 -17.23 -2.75
C ARG A 8 12.54 -16.33 -3.97
N ARG A 9 13.13 -16.90 -5.03
CA ARG A 9 13.18 -16.30 -6.36
C ARG A 9 11.79 -16.37 -7.00
N VAL A 10 11.27 -15.22 -7.40
CA VAL A 10 10.04 -15.09 -8.20
C VAL A 10 10.45 -15.15 -9.67
N THR A 11 10.05 -16.20 -10.37
CA THR A 11 10.18 -16.29 -11.83
C THR A 11 8.86 -15.90 -12.46
N VAL A 12 8.78 -14.68 -13.00
CA VAL A 12 7.66 -14.23 -13.83
C VAL A 12 7.94 -14.73 -15.25
N VAL A 13 7.20 -15.74 -15.68
CA VAL A 13 7.14 -16.14 -17.09
C VAL A 13 6.04 -15.31 -17.72
N ASN A 14 6.41 -14.42 -18.63
CA ASN A 14 5.50 -13.47 -19.26
C ASN A 14 5.26 -13.92 -20.70
N ASP A 15 4.27 -14.79 -20.89
CA ASP A 15 3.83 -15.24 -22.23
C ASP A 15 2.59 -14.47 -22.68
N ASP A 16 2.55 -14.21 -23.99
CA ASP A 16 1.84 -13.13 -24.67
C ASP A 16 0.30 -13.25 -24.75
N VAL A 17 -0.41 -13.11 -23.64
CA VAL A 17 -1.85 -12.80 -23.65
C VAL A 17 -2.13 -11.54 -22.83
N VAL A 18 -2.25 -10.42 -23.56
CA VAL A 18 -2.43 -9.08 -23.00
C VAL A 18 -3.73 -8.99 -22.17
N GLY A 19 -3.59 -8.78 -20.87
CA GLY A 19 -4.69 -8.40 -19.96
C GLY A 19 -5.15 -9.46 -18.96
N VAL A 20 -4.63 -10.68 -19.01
CA VAL A 20 -4.95 -11.74 -18.04
C VAL A 20 -3.67 -12.13 -17.30
N VAL A 21 -3.57 -11.77 -16.02
CA VAL A 21 -2.49 -12.28 -15.16
C VAL A 21 -2.75 -13.77 -14.91
N GLN A 22 -2.03 -14.63 -15.62
CA GLN A 22 -2.09 -16.07 -15.39
C GLN A 22 -1.33 -16.40 -14.10
N VAL A 23 -2.08 -16.80 -13.07
CA VAL A 23 -1.55 -17.20 -11.78
C VAL A 23 -1.54 -18.72 -11.72
N SER A 24 -0.41 -19.33 -11.33
CA SER A 24 -0.33 -20.79 -11.18
C SER A 24 -1.33 -21.30 -10.13
N GLU A 25 -1.91 -22.47 -10.35
CA GLU A 25 -2.96 -23.07 -9.50
C GLU A 25 -2.54 -23.16 -8.01
N GLY A 26 -1.26 -23.42 -7.74
CA GLY A 26 -0.70 -23.40 -6.39
C GLY A 26 -0.75 -22.00 -5.74
N VAL A 27 -0.50 -20.93 -6.50
CA VAL A 27 -0.64 -19.55 -6.00
C VAL A 27 -2.11 -19.20 -5.77
N ALA A 28 -3.01 -19.60 -6.67
CA ALA A 28 -4.44 -19.39 -6.51
C ALA A 28 -5.00 -20.07 -5.25
N ARG A 29 -4.51 -21.27 -4.91
CA ARG A 29 -4.87 -21.99 -3.67
C ARG A 29 -4.42 -21.28 -2.40
N ARG A 30 -3.18 -20.78 -2.38
CA ARG A 30 -2.65 -20.01 -1.24
C ARG A 30 -3.43 -18.71 -1.02
N LEU A 31 -3.79 -18.00 -2.10
CA LEU A 31 -4.63 -16.81 -2.00
C LEU A 31 -6.03 -17.10 -1.43
N ARG A 32 -6.53 -18.33 -1.60
CA ARG A 32 -7.79 -18.81 -1.02
C ARG A 32 -7.62 -19.43 0.38
N GLY A 33 -6.42 -19.40 0.97
CA GLY A 33 -6.15 -19.98 2.29
C GLY A 33 -6.17 -21.52 2.34
N LEU A 34 -6.09 -22.18 1.18
CA LEU A 34 -6.08 -23.64 1.08
C LEU A 34 -4.62 -24.17 1.15
N PRO A 35 -4.38 -25.34 1.76
CA PRO A 35 -3.06 -25.97 1.75
C PRO A 35 -2.65 -26.38 0.33
N ASP A 36 -1.34 -26.31 0.04
CA ASP A 36 -0.78 -26.76 -1.24
C ASP A 36 -1.06 -28.26 -1.43
N LYS A 37 -1.67 -28.64 -2.56
CA LYS A 37 -1.78 -30.05 -2.96
C LYS A 37 -0.44 -30.46 -3.56
N GLN A 38 0.25 -31.43 -2.94
CA GLN A 38 1.35 -32.12 -3.61
C GLN A 38 0.76 -32.94 -4.75
N GLU A 39 1.07 -32.56 -5.99
CA GLU A 39 0.85 -33.41 -7.14
C GLU A 39 1.81 -34.59 -7.04
N THR A 40 1.28 -35.77 -6.72
CA THR A 40 2.00 -37.04 -6.86
C THR A 40 2.23 -37.28 -8.34
N ASN A 41 3.41 -36.93 -8.82
CA ASN A 41 3.87 -37.24 -10.16
C ASN A 41 4.28 -38.72 -10.19
N SER A 42 3.32 -39.62 -10.38
CA SER A 42 3.59 -41.02 -10.70
C SER A 42 3.82 -41.16 -12.21
N GLU A 43 5.10 -41.39 -12.53
CA GLU A 43 5.57 -42.41 -13.47
C GLU A 43 5.10 -42.32 -14.94
N LYS A 44 6.01 -41.83 -15.80
CA LYS A 44 6.23 -42.45 -17.12
C LYS A 44 7.71 -42.77 -17.30
N GLY A 45 7.99 -44.04 -17.07
CA GLY A 45 9.13 -44.89 -17.45
C GLY A 45 10.37 -44.27 -18.09
N THR A 46 11.48 -44.36 -17.37
CA THR A 46 12.81 -44.51 -17.96
C THR A 46 13.25 -45.95 -17.72
N SER A 47 13.37 -46.70 -18.81
CA SER A 47 13.95 -48.05 -18.83
C SER A 47 15.40 -48.01 -18.36
N GLU A 48 15.72 -49.03 -17.57
CA GLU A 48 17.01 -49.39 -17.02
C GLU A 48 18.02 -49.74 -18.13
N GLU A 49 19.20 -49.11 -18.13
CA GLU A 49 20.38 -49.60 -18.85
C GLU A 49 21.60 -49.45 -17.93
N GLN A 50 22.21 -50.59 -17.60
CA GLN A 50 23.47 -50.73 -16.86
C GLN A 50 24.69 -50.33 -17.73
N PRO A 51 25.90 -50.15 -17.13
CA PRO A 51 26.92 -49.23 -17.63
C PRO A 51 27.77 -49.80 -18.78
N ILE A 52 27.97 -48.99 -19.84
CA ILE A 52 28.90 -49.28 -20.94
C ILE A 52 30.23 -48.51 -20.70
N PRO A 53 31.41 -49.13 -20.90
CA PRO A 53 32.70 -48.55 -20.56
C PRO A 53 33.05 -47.27 -21.33
N GLU A 54 33.71 -46.35 -20.63
CA GLU A 54 34.23 -45.08 -21.12
C GLU A 54 35.32 -45.28 -22.19
N THR A 55 34.94 -45.24 -23.48
CA THR A 55 35.86 -44.87 -24.56
C THR A 55 35.59 -43.42 -24.95
N ARG A 56 36.47 -42.51 -24.49
CA ARG A 56 36.43 -41.09 -24.83
C ARG A 56 36.88 -40.93 -26.30
N PRO A 57 36.01 -40.54 -27.26
CA PRO A 57 36.47 -40.18 -28.59
C PRO A 57 37.32 -38.91 -28.52
N PRO A 58 38.31 -38.72 -29.41
CA PRO A 58 39.12 -37.50 -29.44
C PRO A 58 38.21 -36.28 -29.64
N PRO A 59 38.59 -35.09 -29.13
CA PRO A 59 37.75 -33.90 -29.25
C PRO A 59 37.52 -33.58 -30.71
N THR A 60 36.30 -33.83 -31.20
CA THR A 60 35.85 -33.39 -32.51
C THR A 60 35.86 -31.87 -32.48
N TYR A 61 36.73 -31.25 -33.27
CA TYR A 61 36.71 -29.81 -33.49
C TYR A 61 35.36 -29.45 -34.12
N ILE A 62 34.46 -28.87 -33.34
CA ILE A 62 33.27 -28.21 -33.85
C ILE A 62 33.78 -26.87 -34.39
N PRO A 63 33.76 -26.61 -35.72
CA PRO A 63 34.04 -25.28 -36.21
C PRO A 63 33.07 -24.33 -35.51
N PHE A 64 33.59 -23.26 -34.91
CA PHE A 64 32.77 -22.17 -34.41
C PHE A 64 31.97 -21.63 -35.61
N ALA A 65 30.75 -22.14 -35.78
CA ALA A 65 29.79 -21.57 -36.70
C ALA A 65 29.49 -20.17 -36.15
N PRO A 66 29.73 -19.10 -36.91
CA PRO A 66 29.31 -17.78 -36.50
C PRO A 66 27.82 -17.85 -36.14
N PRO A 67 27.38 -17.28 -35.00
CA PRO A 67 25.96 -17.12 -34.75
C PRO A 67 25.38 -16.36 -35.95
N GLU A 68 24.22 -16.83 -36.41
CA GLU A 68 23.51 -16.41 -37.62
C GLU A 68 23.69 -14.92 -37.95
N PRO A 69 23.81 -14.56 -39.25
CA PRO A 69 24.18 -13.23 -39.65
C PRO A 69 23.23 -12.19 -39.03
N TYR A 70 23.80 -11.34 -38.17
CA TYR A 70 23.23 -10.04 -37.81
C TYR A 70 23.21 -9.17 -39.07
N SER A 71 22.29 -9.46 -39.97
CA SER A 71 21.87 -8.58 -41.04
C SER A 71 20.35 -8.66 -41.09
N SER A 72 19.69 -8.02 -40.12
CA SER A 72 18.31 -7.63 -40.35
C SER A 72 18.34 -6.71 -41.57
N THR A 73 17.61 -7.10 -42.62
CA THR A 73 17.50 -6.28 -43.83
C THR A 73 17.00 -4.88 -43.43
N LEU A 74 17.37 -3.83 -44.18
CA LEU A 74 16.95 -2.46 -43.87
C LEU A 74 15.42 -2.35 -43.67
N GLU A 75 14.65 -3.14 -44.44
CA GLU A 75 13.20 -3.27 -44.32
C GLU A 75 12.76 -3.80 -42.95
N GLN A 76 13.44 -4.82 -42.42
CA GLN A 76 13.14 -5.37 -41.10
C GLN A 76 13.43 -4.35 -40.00
N ARG A 77 14.53 -3.61 -40.09
CA ARG A 77 14.83 -2.50 -39.16
C ARG A 77 13.77 -1.39 -39.24
N GLN A 78 13.27 -1.05 -40.43
CA GLN A 78 12.20 -0.06 -40.61
C GLN A 78 10.90 -0.52 -39.96
N LYS A 79 10.48 -1.77 -40.18
CA LYS A 79 9.29 -2.36 -39.55
C LYS A 79 9.36 -2.32 -38.02
N TYR A 80 10.50 -2.72 -37.44
CA TYR A 80 10.69 -2.62 -35.99
C TYR A 80 10.62 -1.18 -35.49
N HIS A 81 11.20 -0.21 -36.20
CA HIS A 81 11.11 1.21 -35.82
C HIS A 81 9.66 1.72 -35.85
N GLU A 82 8.86 1.30 -36.82
CA GLU A 82 7.45 1.67 -36.91
C GLU A 82 6.62 1.06 -35.79
N GLU A 83 6.82 -0.23 -35.51
CA GLU A 83 6.18 -0.94 -34.40
C GLU A 83 6.56 -0.34 -33.04
N PHE A 84 7.84 0.01 -32.86
CA PHE A 84 8.32 0.69 -31.67
C PHE A 84 7.64 2.05 -31.50
N LYS A 85 7.57 2.87 -32.55
CA LYS A 85 6.88 4.17 -32.52
C LYS A 85 5.38 4.04 -32.23
N LYS A 86 4.72 3.01 -32.76
CA LYS A 86 3.30 2.73 -32.45
C LYS A 86 3.13 2.37 -30.96
N SER A 87 4.02 1.54 -30.44
CA SER A 87 4.04 1.14 -29.04
C SER A 87 4.30 2.34 -28.13
N GLU A 88 5.30 3.16 -28.43
CA GLU A 88 5.63 4.39 -27.72
C GLU A 88 4.43 5.35 -27.67
N LYS A 89 3.76 5.59 -28.80
CA LYS A 89 2.55 6.42 -28.84
C LYS A 89 1.43 5.85 -27.95
N SER A 90 1.21 4.54 -28.02
CA SER A 90 0.19 3.86 -27.20
C SER A 90 0.48 4.01 -25.71
N TRP A 91 1.73 3.75 -25.28
CA TRP A 91 2.15 3.88 -23.89
C TRP A 91 2.06 5.33 -23.40
N ASN A 92 2.53 6.30 -24.19
CA ASN A 92 2.44 7.72 -23.84
C ASN A 92 0.97 8.18 -23.70
N ASN A 93 0.07 7.70 -24.56
CA ASN A 93 -1.35 7.99 -24.43
C ASN A 93 -1.94 7.39 -23.15
N ARG A 94 -1.55 6.17 -22.80
CA ARG A 94 -2.00 5.52 -21.56
C ARG A 94 -1.48 6.21 -20.31
N ILE A 95 -0.22 6.65 -20.30
CA ILE A 95 0.36 7.43 -19.21
C ILE A 95 -0.42 8.74 -19.04
N ARG A 96 -0.65 9.46 -20.15
CA ARG A 96 -1.43 10.71 -20.13
C ARG A 96 -2.83 10.50 -19.56
N GLU A 97 -3.52 9.44 -19.98
CA GLU A 97 -4.85 9.10 -19.46
C GLU A 97 -4.82 8.83 -17.95
N LEU A 98 -3.84 8.04 -17.49
CA LEU A 98 -3.67 7.76 -16.06
C LEU A 98 -3.34 9.02 -15.25
N GLU A 99 -2.52 9.93 -15.78
CA GLU A 99 -2.23 11.21 -15.14
C GLU A 99 -3.48 12.09 -15.01
N ILE A 100 -4.33 12.12 -16.05
CA ILE A 100 -5.60 12.85 -16.02
C ILE A 100 -6.53 12.24 -14.97
N GLN A 101 -6.69 10.92 -14.95
CA GLN A 101 -7.55 10.23 -13.98
C GLN A 101 -7.07 10.42 -12.55
N ASN A 102 -5.76 10.28 -12.30
CA ASN A 102 -5.19 10.52 -10.98
C ASN A 102 -5.39 11.96 -10.51
N ARG A 103 -5.25 12.93 -11.42
CA ARG A 103 -5.52 14.35 -11.11
C ARG A 103 -6.97 14.55 -10.69
N GLN A 104 -7.93 14.02 -11.45
CA GLN A 104 -9.36 14.13 -11.13
C GLN A 104 -9.71 13.46 -9.79
N LEU A 105 -9.14 12.27 -9.53
CA LEU A 105 -9.30 11.58 -8.26
C LEU A 105 -8.74 12.40 -7.10
N PHE A 106 -7.55 12.99 -7.27
CA PHE A 106 -6.92 13.84 -6.26
C PHE A 106 -7.74 15.11 -6.00
N GLU A 107 -8.20 15.79 -7.04
CA GLU A 107 -9.05 16.98 -6.93
C GLU A 107 -10.33 16.66 -6.16
N THR A 108 -11.05 15.61 -6.56
CA THR A 108 -12.29 15.19 -5.88
C THR A 108 -12.03 14.77 -4.43
N ALA A 109 -10.93 14.06 -4.16
CA ALA A 109 -10.55 13.67 -2.80
C ALA A 109 -10.24 14.89 -1.94
N ASN A 110 -9.51 15.86 -2.47
CA ASN A 110 -9.17 17.09 -1.77
C ASN A 110 -10.40 17.96 -1.49
N GLU A 111 -11.32 18.09 -2.45
CA GLU A 111 -12.59 18.80 -2.26
C GLU A 111 -13.43 18.15 -1.14
N LYS A 112 -13.58 16.83 -1.15
CA LYS A 112 -14.30 16.11 -0.09
C LYS A 112 -13.61 16.25 1.25
N PHE A 113 -12.29 16.11 1.30
CA PHE A 113 -11.51 16.26 2.52
C PHE A 113 -11.69 17.66 3.11
N THR A 114 -11.47 18.70 2.30
CA THR A 114 -11.63 20.10 2.75
C THR A 114 -13.06 20.41 3.18
N ALA A 115 -14.07 19.87 2.49
CA ALA A 115 -15.47 19.98 2.93
C ALA A 115 -15.71 19.29 4.28
N THR A 116 -15.20 18.08 4.47
CA THR A 116 -15.34 17.34 5.74
C THR A 116 -14.61 18.02 6.90
N VAL A 117 -13.43 18.60 6.65
CA VAL A 117 -12.69 19.37 7.65
C VAL A 117 -13.49 20.59 8.08
N LYS A 118 -14.06 21.35 7.13
CA LYS A 118 -14.91 22.50 7.44
C LYS A 118 -16.14 22.10 8.25
N ASP A 119 -16.81 21.02 7.89
CA ASP A 119 -17.98 20.52 8.61
C ASP A 119 -17.64 20.15 10.06
N VAL A 120 -16.51 19.45 10.28
CA VAL A 120 -16.02 19.11 11.63
C VAL A 120 -15.64 20.37 12.41
N GLU A 121 -14.96 21.33 11.78
CA GLU A 121 -14.60 22.60 12.42
C GLU A 121 -15.86 23.37 12.89
N GLU A 122 -16.87 23.46 12.04
CA GLU A 122 -18.11 24.18 12.35
C GLU A 122 -18.95 23.47 13.40
N ASN A 123 -19.14 22.16 13.27
CA ASN A 123 -20.08 21.42 14.10
C ASN A 123 -19.47 20.92 15.41
N HIS A 124 -18.16 20.67 15.45
CA HIS A 124 -17.53 20.00 16.60
C HIS A 124 -16.52 20.91 17.28
N ILE A 125 -15.69 21.63 16.53
CA ILE A 125 -14.62 22.44 17.14
C ILE A 125 -15.20 23.74 17.72
N LYS A 126 -15.95 24.52 16.95
CA LYS A 126 -16.55 25.78 17.45
C LYS A 126 -17.49 25.57 18.63
N ASN A 127 -18.21 24.44 18.65
CA ASN A 127 -19.09 24.09 19.77
C ASN A 127 -18.34 23.48 20.97
N SER A 128 -17.15 22.92 20.78
CA SER A 128 -16.30 22.40 21.87
C SER A 128 -15.65 23.47 22.74
N PHE A 129 -15.54 24.71 22.23
CA PHE A 129 -14.89 25.82 22.93
C PHE A 129 -15.84 26.67 23.80
N ALA A 130 -17.10 26.27 23.95
CA ALA A 130 -17.98 26.94 24.92
C ALA A 130 -17.33 26.86 26.31
N PRO A 131 -17.05 28.01 26.97
CA PRO A 131 -16.33 28.01 28.23
C PRO A 131 -17.12 27.21 29.27
N VAL A 132 -16.43 26.31 29.96
CA VAL A 132 -17.02 25.45 30.99
C VAL A 132 -17.19 26.28 32.26
N CYS A 133 -18.44 26.51 32.67
CA CYS A 133 -18.80 27.22 33.91
C CYS A 133 -18.23 28.66 34.01
N PRO A 134 -18.49 29.57 33.04
CA PRO A 134 -17.85 30.88 32.96
C PRO A 134 -18.13 31.77 34.18
N ASP A 135 -19.34 31.71 34.74
CA ASP A 135 -19.72 32.51 35.91
C ASP A 135 -18.94 32.08 37.17
N LYS A 136 -18.74 30.77 37.35
CA LYS A 136 -17.99 30.22 38.48
C LYS A 136 -16.50 30.47 38.32
N GLU A 137 -15.96 30.38 37.11
CA GLU A 137 -14.58 30.74 36.79
C GLU A 137 -14.29 32.20 37.20
N GLN A 138 -15.17 33.12 36.84
CA GLN A 138 -15.04 34.53 37.22
C GLN A 138 -15.10 34.75 38.74
N GLN A 139 -15.95 34.00 39.46
CA GLN A 139 -16.03 34.07 40.92
C GLN A 139 -14.73 33.62 41.59
N VAL A 140 -14.12 32.53 41.13
CA VAL A 140 -12.82 32.05 41.62
C VAL A 140 -11.72 33.08 41.32
N ALA A 141 -11.66 33.57 40.09
CA ALA A 141 -10.67 34.55 39.67
C ALA A 141 -10.78 35.86 40.47
N LYS A 142 -12.01 36.31 40.74
CA LYS A 142 -12.28 37.48 41.58
C LYS A 142 -11.82 37.23 43.03
N CYS A 143 -12.17 36.10 43.63
CA CYS A 143 -11.81 35.81 45.00
C CYS A 143 -10.29 35.78 45.20
N TYR A 144 -9.53 35.15 44.28
CA TYR A 144 -8.07 35.13 44.38
C TYR A 144 -7.43 36.50 44.19
N LYS A 145 -7.99 37.36 43.34
CA LYS A 145 -7.54 38.75 43.21
C LYS A 145 -7.73 39.52 44.52
N GLU A 146 -8.85 39.31 45.21
CA GLU A 146 -9.16 39.98 46.48
C GLU A 146 -8.40 39.38 47.68
N ASN A 147 -8.06 38.08 47.63
CA ASN A 147 -7.43 37.32 48.72
C ASN A 147 -6.02 36.80 48.36
N ALA A 148 -5.20 37.59 47.67
CA ALA A 148 -3.89 37.14 47.16
C ALA A 148 -2.93 36.59 48.24
N LYS A 149 -3.00 37.10 49.47
CA LYS A 149 -2.17 36.64 50.61
C LYS A 149 -2.75 35.43 51.34
N PHE A 150 -4.06 35.19 51.19
CA PHE A 150 -4.81 34.14 51.90
C PHE A 150 -5.72 33.37 50.93
N PRO A 151 -5.16 32.69 49.92
CA PRO A 151 -5.95 32.03 48.86
C PRO A 151 -6.90 30.94 49.37
N LEU A 152 -6.64 30.37 50.56
CA LEU A 152 -7.51 29.37 51.18
C LEU A 152 -8.90 29.91 51.56
N ASN A 153 -9.06 31.22 51.70
CA ASN A 153 -10.37 31.86 51.90
C ASN A 153 -11.31 31.64 50.71
N CYS A 154 -10.77 31.34 49.53
CA CYS A 154 -11.53 31.08 48.30
C CYS A 154 -11.93 29.62 48.10
N SER A 155 -11.78 28.78 49.13
CA SER A 155 -12.05 27.34 49.05
C SER A 155 -13.49 27.03 48.63
N ARG A 156 -14.45 27.87 49.03
CA ARG A 156 -15.86 27.72 48.66
C ARG A 156 -16.09 27.99 47.17
N GLU A 157 -15.54 29.07 46.63
CA GLU A 157 -15.65 29.46 45.22
C GLU A 157 -15.00 28.41 44.32
N VAL A 158 -13.85 27.88 44.73
CA VAL A 158 -13.16 26.77 44.04
C VAL A 158 -14.00 25.50 44.06
N HIS A 159 -14.59 25.14 45.20
CA HIS A 159 -15.46 23.96 45.30
C HIS A 159 -16.67 24.08 44.35
N ASP A 160 -17.35 25.22 44.35
CA ASP A 160 -18.48 25.49 43.46
C ASP A 160 -18.11 25.38 41.97
N PHE A 161 -16.92 25.86 41.59
CA PHE A 161 -16.41 25.72 40.23
C PHE A 161 -16.14 24.26 39.89
N MET A 162 -15.47 23.52 40.78
CA MET A 162 -15.18 22.10 40.58
C MET A 162 -16.46 21.27 40.43
N GLU A 163 -17.48 21.51 41.27
CA GLU A 163 -18.76 20.80 41.20
C GLU A 163 -19.47 21.06 39.85
N CYS A 164 -19.38 22.27 39.33
CA CYS A 164 -19.93 22.62 38.02
C CYS A 164 -19.18 21.88 36.89
N VAL A 165 -17.84 21.88 36.92
CA VAL A 165 -16.99 21.17 35.95
C VAL A 165 -17.26 19.67 35.98
N ASP A 166 -17.37 19.07 37.18
CA ASP A 166 -17.63 17.65 37.34
C ASP A 166 -19.01 17.27 36.83
N LYS A 167 -20.05 18.09 37.07
CA LYS A 167 -21.38 17.88 36.47
C LYS A 167 -21.32 17.87 34.94
N ILE A 168 -20.58 18.78 34.33
CA ILE A 168 -20.41 18.83 32.86
C ILE A 168 -19.61 17.62 32.35
N ARG A 169 -18.55 17.22 33.05
CA ARG A 169 -17.79 16.01 32.72
C ARG A 169 -18.69 14.77 32.78
N MET A 170 -19.53 14.64 33.80
CA MET A 170 -20.45 13.51 33.95
C MET A 170 -21.53 13.48 32.85
N THR A 171 -22.06 14.64 32.43
CA THR A 171 -23.02 14.70 31.31
C THR A 171 -22.38 14.46 29.96
N ALA A 172 -21.11 14.84 29.76
CA ALA A 172 -20.37 14.56 28.54
C ALA A 172 -20.03 13.06 28.38
N LEU A 173 -19.76 12.35 29.48
CA LEU A 173 -19.41 10.92 29.47
C LEU A 173 -20.63 9.98 29.43
N SER A 174 -21.85 10.51 29.63
CA SER A 174 -23.11 9.72 29.63
C SER A 174 -23.91 9.82 28.33
N LYS A 175 -23.41 10.56 27.34
CA LYS A 175 -23.93 10.60 25.97
C LYS A 175 -23.11 9.67 25.08
#